data_AF-A0A5S4X1A4-F1
#
_entry.id   AF-A0A5S4X1A4-F1
#
_cell.length_a   1.000
_cell.length_b   1.000
_cell.length_c   1.000
_cell.angle_alpha   90.00
_cell.angle_beta   90.00
_cell.angle_gamma   90.00
#
_symmetry.space_group_name_H-M   'P 1'
#
loop_
_entity.id
_entity.type
_entity.pdbx_description
1 polymer ?
#
loop_
_entity_poly.entity_id
_entity_poly.type
_entity_poly.pdbx_seq_one_letter_code
_entity_poly.pdbx_strand_id
1 'polypeptide(L)'
;MAKSSTIIEPIPFRFFKNRRKDVVAVTLQAFTPAGKDPINVVDVRLFAMNKAGANVATVKGVTMAVNRLPDLAKAINKALAKAQELGLLDGGETE
;
A
#
# COMPACT_ATOMS: atom_id res chain seq x y z
N MET A 1 21.75 -4.57 -20.51
CA MET A 1 21.64 -3.92 -19.19
C MET A 1 20.25 -3.31 -19.09
N ALA A 2 19.36 -3.87 -18.26
CA ALA A 2 18.02 -3.32 -18.09
C ALA A 2 18.13 -2.02 -17.27
N LYS A 3 17.67 -0.91 -17.85
CA LYS A 3 17.62 0.39 -17.18
C LYS A 3 16.67 0.25 -15.98
N SER A 4 17.20 0.19 -14.75
CA SER A 4 16.37 0.18 -13.54
C SER A 4 15.66 1.53 -13.44
N SER A 5 14.44 1.61 -13.98
CA SER A 5 13.61 2.80 -13.88
C SER A 5 12.99 2.84 -12.48
N THR A 6 13.60 3.63 -11.60
CA THR A 6 13.04 3.95 -10.29
C THR A 6 11.81 4.84 -10.47
N ILE A 7 10.75 4.60 -9.70
CA ILE A 7 9.56 5.44 -9.74
C ILE A 7 9.86 6.80 -9.11
N ILE A 8 9.41 7.88 -9.76
CA ILE A 8 9.61 9.26 -9.27
C ILE A 8 8.52 9.64 -8.26
N GLU A 9 7.27 9.34 -8.57
CA GLU A 9 6.12 9.64 -7.73
C GLU A 9 5.52 8.37 -7.11
N PRO A 10 5.40 8.30 -5.77
CA PRO A 10 4.78 7.15 -5.13
C PRO A 10 3.32 6.97 -5.55
N ILE A 11 2.85 5.72 -5.66
CA ILE A 11 1.44 5.41 -5.94
C ILE A 11 0.80 4.83 -4.67
N PRO A 12 0.06 5.65 -3.87
CA PRO A 12 -0.54 5.21 -2.63
C PRO A 12 -1.99 4.74 -2.80
N PHE A 13 -2.34 3.65 -2.10
CA PHE A 13 -3.71 3.28 -1.74
C PHE A 13 -3.86 3.39 -0.22
N ARG A 14 -4.85 4.13 0.27
CA ARG A 14 -5.00 4.46 1.70
C ARG A 14 -6.40 4.14 2.20
N PHE A 15 -6.49 3.66 3.44
CA PHE A 15 -7.76 3.46 4.13
C PHE A 15 -7.61 3.72 5.62
N PHE A 16 -8.69 4.15 6.28
CA PHE A 16 -8.69 4.38 7.72
C PHE A 16 -8.69 3.05 8.47
N LYS A 17 -7.76 2.92 9.41
CA LYS A 17 -7.71 1.77 10.33
C LYS A 17 -8.77 1.87 11.42
N ASN A 18 -9.08 3.09 11.86
CA ASN A 18 -9.96 3.33 13.00
C ASN A 18 -10.59 4.74 12.94
N ARG A 19 -11.57 4.97 13.84
CA ARG A 19 -12.24 6.28 13.99
C ARG A 19 -11.31 7.41 14.46
N ARG A 20 -10.10 7.10 14.96
CA ARG A 20 -9.08 8.09 15.34
C ARG A 20 -8.29 8.60 14.12
N LYS A 21 -8.71 8.22 12.91
CA LYS A 21 -8.11 8.64 11.64
C LYS A 21 -6.67 8.14 11.44
N ASP A 22 -6.29 7.06 12.12
CA ASP A 22 -5.08 6.33 11.74
C ASP A 22 -5.29 5.70 10.36
N VAL A 23 -4.25 5.64 9.54
CA VAL A 23 -4.33 5.21 8.14
C VAL A 23 -3.36 4.07 7.89
N VAL A 24 -3.79 3.07 7.15
CA VAL A 24 -2.88 2.12 6.49
C VAL A 24 -2.70 2.57 5.05
N ALA A 25 -1.45 2.68 4.61
CA ALA A 25 -1.12 2.98 3.22
C ALA A 25 -0.36 1.82 2.59
N VAL A 26 -0.78 1.41 1.40
CA VAL A 26 -0.04 0.51 0.49
C VAL A 26 0.54 1.38 -0.61
N THR A 27 1.87 1.46 -0.72
CA THR A 27 2.52 2.44 -1.61
C THR A 27 3.61 1.77 -2.44
N LEU A 28 3.52 1.86 -3.77
CA LEU A 28 4.67 1.60 -4.65
C LEU A 28 5.59 2.82 -4.60
N GLN A 29 6.81 2.66 -4.12
CA GLN A 29 7.76 3.75 -3.94
C GLN A 29 9.21 3.30 -4.15
N ALA A 30 10.11 4.27 -4.27
CA ALA A 30 11.54 4.05 -4.27
C ALA A 30 12.08 3.86 -2.84
N PHE A 31 13.02 2.94 -2.67
CA PHE A 31 13.80 2.75 -1.46
C PHE A 31 15.27 2.63 -1.82
N THR A 32 16.14 3.36 -1.11
CA THR A 32 17.58 3.30 -1.31
C THR A 32 18.22 2.62 -0.10
N PRO A 33 18.59 1.33 -0.19
CA PRO A 33 19.32 0.67 0.87
C PRO A 33 20.71 1.32 1.03
N ALA A 34 21.24 1.34 2.26
CA ALA A 34 22.56 1.88 2.52
C ALA A 34 23.62 1.21 1.63
N GLY A 35 24.34 2.02 0.85
CA GLY A 35 25.40 1.55 -0.05
C GLY A 35 24.92 0.76 -1.27
N LYS A 36 23.64 0.85 -1.66
CA LYS A 36 23.08 0.20 -2.85
C LYS A 36 22.30 1.18 -3.72
N ASP A 37 22.07 0.77 -4.96
CA ASP A 37 21.23 1.52 -5.89
C ASP A 37 19.77 1.55 -5.41
N PRO A 38 19.02 2.62 -5.76
CA PRO A 38 17.59 2.69 -5.49
C PRO A 38 16.82 1.55 -6.16
N ILE A 39 15.93 0.94 -5.38
CA ILE A 39 15.03 -0.12 -5.85
C ILE A 39 13.58 0.30 -5.63
N ASN A 40 12.69 -0.17 -6.51
CA ASN A 40 11.25 -0.02 -6.28
C ASN A 40 10.78 -1.09 -5.28
N VAL A 41 9.93 -0.70 -4.35
CA VAL A 41 9.33 -1.57 -3.32
C VAL A 41 7.86 -1.25 -3.15
N VAL A 42 7.10 -2.21 -2.61
CA VAL A 42 5.73 -1.98 -2.14
C VAL A 42 5.77 -1.93 -0.62
N ASP A 43 5.48 -0.77 -0.04
CA ASP A 43 5.44 -0.55 1.41
C ASP A 43 4.00 -0.56 1.91
N VAL A 44 3.74 -1.33 2.96
CA VAL A 44 2.46 -1.37 3.67
C VAL A 44 2.70 -0.88 5.09
N ARG A 45 2.25 0.33 5.39
CA ARG A 45 2.64 1.01 6.64
C ARG A 45 1.47 1.67 7.33
N LEU A 46 1.48 1.58 8.66
CA LEU A 46 0.58 2.33 9.53
C LEU A 46 1.09 3.77 9.69
N PHE A 47 0.19 4.72 9.51
CA PHE A 47 0.37 6.12 9.81
C PHE A 47 -0.56 6.50 10.96
N ALA A 48 0.00 7.07 12.03
CA ALA A 48 -0.76 7.53 13.19
C ALA A 48 -1.16 9.00 13.03
N MET A 49 -2.39 9.34 13.42
CA MET A 49 -2.82 10.73 13.49
C MET A 49 -2.10 11.44 14.65
N ASN A 50 -1.33 12.48 14.35
CA ASN A 50 -0.65 13.27 15.37
C ASN A 50 -1.55 14.42 15.89
N LYS A 51 -1.10 15.11 16.94
CA LYS A 51 -1.85 16.25 17.52
C LYS A 51 -2.02 17.44 16.57
N ALA A 52 -1.19 17.54 15.53
CA ALA A 52 -1.29 18.57 14.51
C ALA A 52 -2.28 18.21 13.39
N GLY A 53 -3.00 17.08 13.50
CA GLY A 53 -3.96 16.65 12.49
C GLY A 53 -3.33 16.01 11.25
N ALA A 54 -2.05 15.58 11.33
CA ALA A 54 -1.34 14.94 10.23
C ALA A 54 -1.09 13.45 10.49
N ASN A 55 -1.21 12.63 9.45
CA ASN A 55 -0.85 11.21 9.47
C ASN A 55 0.67 11.04 9.31
N VAL A 56 1.35 10.62 10.37
CA VAL A 56 2.81 10.40 10.39
C VAL A 56 3.12 8.92 10.32
N ALA A 57 4.07 8.53 9.47
CA ALA A 57 4.50 7.14 9.31
C ALA A 57 5.01 6.57 10.63
N THR A 58 4.63 5.32 10.92
CA THR A 58 5.13 4.59 12.09
C THR A 58 6.13 3.51 11.69
N VAL A 59 6.82 2.95 12.68
CA VAL A 59 7.65 1.75 12.51
C VAL A 59 6.84 0.48 12.22
N LYS A 60 5.51 0.52 12.42
CA LYS A 60 4.62 -0.62 12.18
C LYS A 60 4.29 -0.69 10.69
N GLY A 61 4.93 -1.60 10.00
CA GLY A 61 4.70 -1.85 8.58
C GLY A 61 5.57 -2.98 8.08
N VAL A 62 5.32 -3.38 6.84
CA VAL A 62 6.12 -4.36 6.11
C VAL A 62 6.40 -3.81 4.72
N THR A 63 7.58 -4.13 4.20
CA THR A 63 7.99 -3.77 2.85
C THR A 63 8.22 -5.06 2.07
N MET A 64 7.71 -5.13 0.84
CA MET A 64 7.89 -6.29 -0.04
C MET A 64 8.59 -5.88 -1.34
N ALA A 65 9.31 -6.83 -1.93
CA ALA A 65 9.88 -6.68 -3.25
C ALA A 65 8.78 -6.59 -4.32
N VAL A 66 8.99 -5.75 -5.34
CA VAL A 66 8.00 -5.49 -6.40
C VAL A 66 7.64 -6.74 -7.20
N ASN A 67 8.54 -7.72 -7.30
CA ASN A 67 8.26 -8.99 -7.97
C ASN A 67 7.15 -9.82 -7.30
N ARG A 68 6.75 -9.50 -6.05
CA ARG A 68 5.62 -10.13 -5.34
C ARG A 68 4.28 -9.46 -5.64
N LEU A 69 4.28 -8.29 -6.29
CA LEU A 69 3.07 -7.54 -6.59
C LEU A 69 2.05 -8.32 -7.46
N PRO A 70 2.45 -9.11 -8.47
CA PRO A 70 1.51 -9.94 -9.22
C PRO A 70 0.77 -10.97 -8.36
N ASP A 71 1.46 -11.59 -7.40
CA ASP A 71 0.85 -12.56 -6.48
C ASP A 71 -0.16 -11.88 -5.56
N LEU A 72 0.19 -10.70 -5.04
CA LEU A 72 -0.72 -9.89 -4.23
C LEU A 72 -1.96 -9.47 -5.02
N ALA A 73 -1.80 -9.00 -6.26
CA ALA A 73 -2.92 -8.60 -7.11
C ALA A 73 -3.89 -9.77 -7.36
N LYS A 74 -3.37 -10.97 -7.64
CA LYS A 74 -4.18 -12.19 -7.78
C LYS A 74 -4.98 -12.51 -6.51
N ALA A 75 -4.34 -12.42 -5.35
CA ALA A 75 -4.98 -12.68 -4.07
C ALA A 75 -6.11 -11.67 -3.77
N ILE A 76 -5.87 -10.38 -4.02
CA ILE A 76 -6.87 -9.31 -3.85
C ILE A 76 -8.05 -9.53 -4.80
N ASN A 77 -7.81 -9.81 -6.08
CA ASN A 77 -8.88 -10.05 -7.04
C ASN A 77 -9.74 -11.26 -6.67
N LYS A 78 -9.12 -12.33 -6.15
CA LYS A 78 -9.84 -13.50 -5.63
C LYS A 78 -10.70 -13.13 -4.42
N ALA A 79 -10.18 -12.32 -3.50
CA ALA A 79 -10.93 -11.85 -2.34
C ALA A 79 -12.11 -10.97 -2.76
N LEU A 80 -11.90 -10.05 -3.72
CA LEU A 80 -12.94 -9.19 -4.28
C LEU A 80 -14.06 -10.01 -4.91
N ALA A 81 -13.72 -10.94 -5.80
CA ALA A 81 -14.70 -11.84 -6.42
C ALA A 81 -15.49 -12.61 -5.36
N LYS A 82 -14.81 -13.12 -4.32
CA LYS A 82 -15.50 -13.84 -3.24
C LYS A 82 -16.44 -12.94 -2.43
N ALA A 83 -16.04 -11.69 -2.16
CA ALA A 83 -16.91 -10.73 -1.48
C ALA A 83 -18.18 -10.41 -2.29
N GLN A 84 -18.05 -10.29 -3.62
CA GLN A 84 -19.18 -10.12 -4.53
C GLN A 84 -20.10 -11.34 -4.54
N GLU A 85 -19.55 -12.55 -4.64
CA GLU A 85 -20.33 -13.81 -4.56
C GLU A 85 -21.14 -13.91 -3.26
N LEU A 86 -20.59 -13.40 -2.16
CA LEU A 86 -21.22 -13.43 -0.84
C LEU A 86 -22.23 -12.29 -0.62
N GLY A 87 -22.39 -11.38 -1.60
CA GLY A 87 -23.25 -10.20 -1.44
C GLY A 87 -22.75 -9.23 -0.37
N LEU A 88 -21.44 -9.22 -0.07
CA LEU A 88 -20.83 -8.30 0.90
C LEU A 88 -20.57 -6.90 0.30
N LEU A 89 -20.71 -6.78 -1.01
CA LEU A 89 -20.53 -5.56 -1.76
C LEU A 89 -21.79 -5.38 -2.61
N ASP A 90 -22.57 -4.36 -2.32
CA ASP A 90 -23.56 -3.87 -3.27
C ASP A 90 -22.78 -3.32 -4.47
N GLY A 91 -23.21 -3.66 -5.68
CA GLY A 91 -22.47 -3.45 -6.94
C GLY A 91 -22.23 -2.00 -7.36
N GLY A 92 -22.16 -1.07 -6.42
CA GLY A 92 -21.86 0.34 -6.65
C GLY A 92 -22.46 1.18 -5.54
N GLU A 93 -21.62 1.68 -4.63
CA GLU A 93 -21.48 3.11 -4.37
C GLU A 93 -20.27 3.34 -3.47
N THR A 94 -19.36 4.16 -3.99
CA THR A 94 -18.25 4.80 -3.28
C THR A 94 -18.76 5.53 -2.04
N GLU A 95 -18.25 5.16 -0.87
CA GLU A 95 -18.21 6.03 0.31
C GLU A 95 -17.06 7.05 0.18
#